data_AF-A0A2M9Q0H2-F1
#
_entry.id   AF-A0A2M9Q0H2-F1
#
_cell.length_a   1.000
_cell.length_b   1.000
_cell.length_c   1.000
_cell.angle_alpha   90.00
_cell.angle_beta   90.00
_cell.angle_gamma   90.00
#
_symmetry.space_group_name_H-M   'P 1'
#
loop_
_entity.id
_entity.type
_entity.pdbx_description
1 polymer ?
#
loop_
_entity_poly.entity_id
_entity_poly.type
_entity_poly.pdbx_seq_one_letter_code
_entity_poly.pdbx_strand_id
1 'polypeptide(L)'
;MIILNVKIRLRDFEVWDVRIGDQHYALAILDEFRPATFDDFEIPDLIYEEDDQRANYVSATYFSNEAVKDEHKEILREFAQMLTEHLALAHCEVIIKIYQENPEKAIEQMMLTKYGFKESDMALDKLLHFNQE
;
A
#
# COMPACT_ATOMS: atom_id res chain seq x y z
N MET A 1 -20.93 -1.24 6.92
CA MET A 1 -19.97 -1.54 8.00
C MET A 1 -18.61 -1.67 7.36
N ILE A 2 -17.59 -1.06 7.95
CA ILE A 2 -16.21 -1.12 7.47
C ILE A 2 -15.35 -1.78 8.54
N ILE A 3 -14.48 -2.70 8.15
CA ILE A 3 -13.55 -3.39 9.05
C ILE A 3 -12.14 -3.25 8.49
N LEU A 4 -11.19 -2.90 9.36
CA LEU A 4 -9.76 -2.77 9.06
C LEU A 4 -8.99 -3.70 10.00
N ASN A 5 -8.12 -4.56 9.47
CA ASN A 5 -7.22 -5.39 10.27
C ASN A 5 -5.81 -5.39 9.67
N VAL A 6 -4.79 -5.18 10.51
CA VAL A 6 -3.39 -5.37 10.08
C VAL A 6 -3.11 -6.86 9.91
N LYS A 7 -2.55 -7.24 8.75
CA LYS A 7 -2.06 -8.61 8.48
C LYS A 7 -0.55 -8.71 8.63
N ILE A 8 0.19 -7.76 8.04
CA ILE A 8 1.65 -7.74 8.04
C ILE A 8 2.10 -6.34 8.46
N ARG A 9 3.11 -6.27 9.32
CA ARG A 9 3.76 -5.02 9.69
C ARG A 9 5.27 -5.19 9.80
N LEU A 10 5.97 -4.66 8.82
CA LEU A 10 7.41 -4.50 8.77
C LEU A 10 7.75 -3.02 8.85
N ARG A 11 9.04 -2.70 8.98
CA ARG A 11 9.52 -1.31 9.13
C ARG A 11 9.10 -0.40 7.96
N ASP A 12 9.13 -0.94 6.75
CA ASP A 12 8.90 -0.23 5.50
C ASP A 12 7.70 -0.78 4.71
N PHE A 13 7.02 -1.81 5.23
CA PHE A 13 5.93 -2.47 4.53
C PHE A 13 4.82 -2.90 5.48
N GLU A 14 3.59 -2.52 5.15
CA GLU A 14 2.40 -2.90 5.89
C GLU A 14 1.34 -3.47 4.96
N VAL A 15 0.60 -4.48 5.44
CA VAL A 15 -0.55 -5.03 4.72
C VAL A 15 -1.77 -4.97 5.61
N TRP A 16 -2.84 -4.40 5.09
CA TRP A 16 -4.12 -4.22 5.76
C TRP A 16 -5.22 -4.95 5.02
N ASP A 17 -6.04 -5.70 5.75
CA ASP A 17 -7.30 -6.26 5.29
C ASP A 17 -8.39 -5.20 5.46
N VAL A 18 -9.01 -4.79 4.35
CA VAL A 18 -10.07 -3.77 4.32
C VAL A 18 -11.35 -4.42 3.79
N ARG A 19 -12.42 -4.35 4.58
CA ARG A 19 -13.74 -4.84 4.18
C ARG A 19 -14.75 -3.71 4.15
N ILE A 20 -15.41 -3.54 3.02
CA ILE A 20 -16.50 -2.57 2.85
C ILE A 20 -17.74 -3.34 2.38
N GLY A 21 -18.71 -3.51 3.28
CA GLY A 21 -19.86 -4.36 3.01
C GLY A 21 -19.47 -5.82 2.82
N ASP A 22 -19.78 -6.37 1.65
CA ASP A 22 -19.42 -7.73 1.21
C ASP A 22 -18.06 -7.79 0.49
N GLN A 23 -17.48 -6.64 0.16
CA GLN A 23 -16.25 -6.54 -0.62
C GLN A 23 -15.01 -6.63 0.25
N HIS A 24 -14.02 -7.38 -0.23
CA HIS A 24 -12.72 -7.55 0.41
C HIS A 24 -11.60 -6.94 -0.44
N TYR A 25 -10.75 -6.18 0.22
CA TYR A 25 -9.56 -5.56 -0.34
C TYR A 25 -8.35 -5.85 0.55
N ALA A 26 -7.18 -5.98 -0.05
CA ALA A 26 -5.92 -5.86 0.69
C ALA A 26 -5.21 -4.57 0.27
N LEU A 27 -4.84 -3.76 1.24
CA LEU A 27 -3.98 -2.59 1.03
C LEU A 27 -2.55 -2.96 1.40
N ALA A 28 -1.63 -2.79 0.47
CA ALA A 28 -0.20 -2.82 0.69
C ALA A 28 0.32 -1.37 0.77
N ILE A 29 0.95 -1.01 1.87
CA ILE A 29 1.68 0.26 2.02
C ILE A 29 3.17 -0.08 2.00
N LEU A 30 3.94 0.51 1.09
CA LEU A 30 5.38 0.26 0.97
C LEU A 30 6.13 1.59 0.84
N ASP A 31 7.11 1.79 1.71
CA ASP A 31 8.13 2.82 1.56
C ASP A 31 9.16 2.37 0.52
N GLU A 32 9.28 3.13 -0.57
CA GLU A 32 10.17 2.78 -1.68
C GLU A 32 11.60 3.30 -1.49
N PHE A 33 11.86 4.16 -0.49
CA PHE A 33 13.16 4.79 -0.22
C PHE A 33 13.79 5.47 -1.44
N ARG A 34 12.95 6.07 -2.29
CA ARG A 34 13.36 6.82 -3.49
C ARG A 34 12.30 7.86 -3.84
N PRO A 35 12.64 8.91 -4.60
CA PRO A 35 11.63 9.78 -5.20
C PRO A 35 10.71 9.02 -6.16
N ALA A 36 9.49 9.53 -6.34
CA ALA A 36 8.56 9.02 -7.34
C ALA A 36 9.10 9.33 -8.75
N THR A 37 8.86 8.42 -9.69
CA THR A 37 9.18 8.58 -11.11
C THR A 37 7.89 8.61 -11.92
N PHE A 38 7.95 9.05 -13.18
CA PHE A 38 6.76 9.09 -14.04
C PHE A 38 6.06 7.73 -14.19
N ASP A 39 6.83 6.64 -14.20
CA ASP A 39 6.31 5.27 -14.28
C ASP A 39 5.50 4.86 -13.03
N ASP A 40 5.64 5.59 -11.93
CA ASP A 40 4.89 5.32 -10.70
C ASP A 40 3.46 5.86 -10.75
N PHE A 41 3.11 6.74 -11.68
CA PHE A 41 1.77 7.33 -11.78
C PHE A 41 0.95 6.62 -12.86
N GLU A 42 -0.31 6.31 -12.55
CA GLU A 42 -1.22 5.68 -13.54
C GLU A 42 -1.64 6.64 -14.66
N ILE A 43 -1.57 7.95 -14.41
CA ILE A 43 -1.85 9.01 -15.39
C ILE A 43 -0.70 10.04 -15.32
N PRO A 44 0.28 9.98 -16.23
CA PRO A 44 1.48 10.83 -16.21
C PRO A 44 1.18 12.33 -16.43
N ASP A 45 0.06 12.66 -17.07
CA ASP A 45 -0.26 14.01 -17.58
C ASP A 45 -0.65 15.05 -16.50
N LEU A 46 -0.54 14.71 -15.22
CA LEU A 46 -1.04 15.52 -14.10
C LEU A 46 0.05 15.96 -13.10
N ILE A 47 1.34 15.83 -13.45
CA ILE A 47 2.42 15.97 -12.47
C ILE A 47 3.21 17.27 -12.67
N TYR A 48 3.49 17.90 -11.52
CA TYR A 48 4.24 19.13 -11.25
C TYR A 48 5.66 19.14 -11.87
N GLU A 49 6.25 20.34 -11.99
CA GLU A 49 7.64 20.52 -12.46
C GLU A 49 8.61 19.66 -11.60
N GLU A 50 9.73 19.17 -12.18
CA GLU A 50 10.67 18.24 -11.50
C GLU A 50 11.15 18.73 -10.12
N ASP A 51 11.13 20.05 -9.87
CA ASP A 51 11.52 20.67 -8.61
C ASP A 51 10.50 20.49 -7.44
N ASP A 52 9.29 20.00 -7.72
CA ASP A 52 8.25 19.71 -6.72
C ASP A 52 8.21 18.22 -6.28
N GLN A 53 9.12 17.38 -6.80
CA GLN A 53 9.16 15.97 -6.42
C GLN A 53 9.64 15.80 -4.96
N ARG A 54 8.82 15.13 -4.16
CA ARG A 54 9.15 14.85 -2.76
C ARG A 54 10.30 13.84 -2.65
N ALA A 55 11.04 13.93 -1.54
CA ALA A 55 12.25 13.16 -1.31
C ALA A 55 12.03 11.64 -1.25
N ASN A 56 10.82 11.20 -0.89
CA ASN A 56 10.47 9.80 -0.76
C ASN A 56 9.11 9.49 -1.38
N TYR A 57 8.95 8.29 -1.93
CA TYR A 57 7.73 7.75 -2.49
C TYR A 57 7.22 6.61 -1.62
N VAL A 58 5.94 6.68 -1.26
CA VAL A 58 5.22 5.62 -0.58
C VAL A 58 4.09 5.13 -1.47
N SER A 59 4.11 3.85 -1.81
CA SER A 59 3.05 3.22 -2.57
C SER A 59 1.95 2.73 -1.64
N ALA A 60 0.69 3.05 -1.97
CA ALA A 60 -0.50 2.55 -1.27
C ALA A 60 -1.37 1.81 -2.28
N THR A 61 -1.16 0.50 -2.39
CA THR A 61 -1.75 -0.31 -3.45
C THR A 61 -2.86 -1.20 -2.93
N TYR A 62 -4.07 -1.03 -3.45
CA TYR A 62 -5.19 -1.92 -3.18
C TYR A 62 -5.25 -3.06 -4.19
N PHE A 63 -5.47 -4.27 -3.68
CA PHE A 63 -5.73 -5.48 -4.47
C PHE A 63 -7.10 -6.05 -4.09
N SER A 64 -7.85 -6.50 -5.10
CA SER A 64 -9.12 -7.22 -4.93
C SER A 64 -9.33 -8.22 -6.05
N ASN A 65 -9.89 -9.39 -5.72
CA ASN A 65 -10.28 -10.38 -6.72
C ASN A 65 -11.38 -9.84 -7.67
N GLU A 66 -12.21 -8.92 -7.19
CA GLU A 66 -13.32 -8.34 -7.92
C GLU A 66 -13.05 -6.86 -8.24
N ALA A 67 -13.71 -6.35 -9.29
CA ALA A 67 -13.60 -4.96 -9.68
C ALA A 67 -14.05 -4.03 -8.55
N VAL A 68 -13.28 -2.96 -8.33
CA VAL A 68 -13.59 -2.01 -7.27
C VAL A 68 -14.81 -1.20 -7.63
N LYS A 69 -15.85 -1.25 -6.79
CA LYS A 69 -17.07 -0.46 -6.92
C LYS A 69 -16.73 1.03 -6.88
N ASP A 70 -17.34 1.83 -7.75
CA ASP A 70 -17.07 3.27 -7.82
C ASP A 70 -17.33 3.99 -6.48
N GLU A 71 -18.38 3.60 -5.77
CA GLU A 71 -18.71 4.09 -4.43
C GLU A 71 -17.66 3.78 -3.36
N HIS A 72 -16.82 2.75 -3.57
CA HIS A 72 -15.73 2.41 -2.65
C HIS A 72 -14.45 3.18 -2.95
N LYS A 73 -14.25 3.72 -4.16
CA LYS A 73 -12.99 4.34 -4.57
C LYS A 73 -12.59 5.50 -3.66
N GLU A 74 -13.54 6.36 -3.32
CA GLU A 74 -13.27 7.51 -2.43
C GLU A 74 -12.98 7.05 -1.00
N ILE A 75 -13.75 6.09 -0.50
CA ILE A 75 -13.56 5.50 0.84
C ILE A 75 -12.16 4.87 0.96
N LEU A 76 -11.72 4.12 -0.05
CA LEU A 76 -10.40 3.51 -0.08
C LEU A 76 -9.28 4.56 -0.14
N ARG A 77 -9.49 5.67 -0.87
CA ARG A 77 -8.53 6.77 -0.89
C ARG A 77 -8.40 7.45 0.47
N GLU A 78 -9.52 7.75 1.12
CA GLU A 78 -9.54 8.32 2.47
C GLU A 78 -8.82 7.41 3.48
N PHE A 79 -8.97 6.08 3.38
CA PHE A 79 -8.25 5.16 4.27
C PHE A 79 -6.76 5.12 4.01
N ALA A 80 -6.32 5.09 2.75
CA ALA A 80 -4.90 5.13 2.45
C ALA A 80 -4.28 6.45 2.94
N GLN A 81 -4.97 7.58 2.75
CA GLN A 81 -4.54 8.87 3.28
C GLN A 81 -4.46 8.88 4.81
N MET A 82 -5.50 8.43 5.51
CA MET A 82 -5.51 8.34 6.97
C MET A 82 -4.38 7.46 7.50
N LEU A 83 -4.14 6.30 6.88
CA LEU A 83 -3.08 5.39 7.31
C LEU A 83 -1.68 5.96 7.03
N THR A 84 -1.53 6.80 6.02
CA THR A 84 -0.26 7.45 5.66
C THR A 84 -0.11 8.87 6.23
N GLU A 85 -1.10 9.37 6.98
CA GLU A 85 -1.12 10.75 7.50
C GLU A 85 0.04 11.02 8.46
N HIS A 86 0.47 10.00 9.19
CA HIS A 86 1.58 10.08 10.13
C HIS A 86 2.96 10.20 9.44
N LEU A 87 3.03 9.94 8.14
CA LEU A 87 4.24 10.17 7.38
C LEU A 87 4.49 11.67 7.29
N ALA A 88 5.76 12.09 7.27
CA ALA A 88 6.09 13.49 7.03
C ALA A 88 5.76 13.82 5.56
N LEU A 89 4.48 14.06 5.26
CA LEU A 89 3.97 14.22 3.90
C LEU A 89 4.73 15.34 3.17
N ALA A 90 5.20 16.39 3.84
CA ALA A 90 6.08 17.39 3.20
C ALA A 90 7.33 16.80 2.50
N HIS A 91 7.75 15.59 2.87
CA HIS A 91 8.87 14.86 2.30
C HIS A 91 8.47 13.56 1.60
N CYS A 92 7.21 13.12 1.71
CA CYS A 92 6.73 11.85 1.15
C CYS A 92 5.60 12.07 0.13
N GLU A 93 5.77 11.58 -1.08
CA GLU A 93 4.73 11.47 -2.10
C GLU A 93 4.01 10.14 -1.91
N VAL A 94 2.70 10.17 -1.65
CA VAL A 94 1.90 8.96 -1.47
C VAL A 94 1.06 8.73 -2.72
N ILE A 95 1.34 7.66 -3.46
CA ILE A 95 0.57 7.31 -4.67
C ILE A 95 -0.32 6.12 -4.36
N ILE A 96 -1.63 6.33 -4.55
CA ILE A 96 -2.65 5.31 -4.33
C ILE A 96 -2.97 4.62 -5.64
N LYS A 97 -2.84 3.29 -5.70
CA LYS A 97 -3.13 2.46 -6.87
C LYS A 97 -4.19 1.42 -6.54
N ILE A 98 -4.97 1.01 -7.52
CA ILE A 98 -6.05 0.05 -7.31
C ILE A 98 -6.04 -0.97 -8.44
N TYR A 99 -5.75 -2.22 -8.10
CA TYR A 99 -5.68 -3.33 -9.05
C TYR A 99 -6.74 -4.39 -8.77
N GLN A 100 -7.32 -4.91 -9.84
CA GLN A 100 -8.13 -6.12 -9.81
C GLN A 100 -7.21 -7.33 -9.98
N GLU A 101 -6.62 -7.78 -8.87
CA GLU A 101 -5.70 -8.91 -8.81
C GLU A 101 -5.94 -9.69 -7.51
N ASN A 102 -5.61 -10.99 -7.52
CA ASN A 102 -5.69 -11.82 -6.33
C ASN A 102 -4.79 -11.26 -5.21
N PRO A 103 -5.35 -10.83 -4.07
CA PRO A 103 -4.58 -10.15 -3.04
C PRO A 103 -3.43 -10.99 -2.47
N GLU A 104 -3.67 -12.27 -2.19
CA GLU A 104 -2.66 -13.14 -1.58
C GLU A 104 -1.45 -13.33 -2.50
N LYS A 105 -1.69 -13.58 -3.79
CA LYS A 105 -0.62 -13.72 -4.78
C LYS A 105 0.14 -12.41 -5.01
N ALA A 106 -0.56 -11.28 -5.07
CA ALA A 106 0.07 -9.98 -5.27
C ALA A 106 1.00 -9.63 -4.11
N ILE A 107 0.52 -9.79 -2.87
CA ILE A 107 1.33 -9.56 -1.65
C ILE A 107 2.53 -10.51 -1.61
N GLU A 108 2.33 -11.80 -1.90
CA GLU A 108 3.43 -12.78 -1.93
C GLU A 108 4.50 -12.39 -2.96
N GLN A 109 4.09 -11.94 -4.15
CA GLN A 109 5.01 -11.48 -5.19
C GLN A 109 5.75 -10.21 -4.77
N MET A 110 5.08 -9.26 -4.12
CA MET A 110 5.73 -8.06 -3.57
C MET A 110 6.80 -8.44 -2.54
N MET A 111 6.47 -9.34 -1.60
CA MET A 111 7.41 -9.79 -0.57
C MET A 111 8.62 -10.52 -1.16
N LEU A 112 8.39 -11.42 -2.12
CA LEU A 112 9.45 -12.12 -2.83
C LEU A 112 10.38 -11.14 -3.56
N THR A 113 9.80 -10.14 -4.21
CA THR A 113 10.57 -9.18 -5.02
C THR A 113 11.39 -8.24 -4.13
N LYS A 114 10.82 -7.75 -3.02
CA LYS A 114 11.47 -6.77 -2.14
C LYS A 114 12.41 -7.41 -1.13
N TYR A 115 12.03 -8.55 -0.56
CA TYR A 115 12.73 -9.18 0.56
C TYR A 115 13.32 -10.56 0.26
N GLY A 116 12.97 -11.17 -0.88
CA GLY A 116 13.50 -12.48 -1.28
C GLY A 116 12.86 -13.68 -0.57
N PHE A 117 11.75 -13.49 0.14
CA PHE A 117 11.02 -14.56 0.84
C PHE A 117 9.50 -14.37 0.77
N LYS A 118 8.74 -15.44 1.02
CA LYS A 118 7.27 -15.43 1.07
C LYS A 118 6.77 -15.18 2.49
N GLU A 119 5.52 -14.78 2.64
CA GLU A 119 4.85 -14.71 3.94
C GLU A 119 4.92 -16.05 4.69
N SER A 120 4.70 -17.17 3.99
CA SER A 120 4.75 -18.51 4.58
C SER A 120 6.14 -18.95 5.06
N ASP A 121 7.20 -18.30 4.59
CA ASP A 121 8.58 -18.53 5.03
C ASP A 121 8.88 -17.77 6.34
N MET A 122 8.04 -16.80 6.70
CA MET A 122 8.16 -16.06 7.96
C MET A 122 7.55 -16.84 9.12
N ALA A 123 8.32 -16.96 10.20
CA ALA A 123 7.79 -17.46 11.45
C ALA A 123 6.78 -16.43 12.03
N LEU A 124 5.57 -16.89 12.38
CA LEU A 124 4.44 -16.07 12.87
C LEU A 124 4.80 -15.16 14.06
N ASP A 125 5.76 -15.57 14.88
CA ASP A 125 6.30 -14.80 15.99
C ASP A 125 7.09 -13.56 15.53
N LYS A 126 7.68 -13.57 14.32
CA LYS A 126 8.41 -12.42 13.77
C LYS A 126 7.52 -11.37 13.13
N LEU A 127 6.32 -11.72 12.68
CA LEU A 127 5.34 -10.76 12.10
C LEU A 127 4.82 -9.74 13.14
N LEU A 128 4.87 -10.09 14.44
CA LEU A 128 4.46 -9.21 15.54
C LEU A 128 5.62 -8.40 16.16
N HIS A 129 6.88 -8.84 15.95
CA HIS A 129 8.06 -8.33 16.67
C HIS A 129 8.93 -7.32 15.90
N PHE A 130 8.60 -6.95 14.66
CA PHE A 130 9.28 -5.83 13.97
C PHE A 130 8.79 -4.43 14.42
N ASN A 131 7.97 -4.36 15.47
CA ASN A 131 7.37 -3.14 15.99
C ASN A 131 8.31 -2.22 16.81
N GLN A 132 9.61 -2.51 16.98
CA GLN A 132 10.47 -1.65 17.81
C GLN A 132 11.93 -1.58 17.31
N GLU A 133 12.28 -0.46 16.69
CA GLU A 133 13.42 0.38 17.12
C GLU A 133 12.98 1.84 17.16
#